data_AF-G4ZLN9-F1
#
_entry.id   AF-G4ZLN9-F1
#
_cell.length_a   1.000
_cell.length_b   1.000
_cell.length_c   1.000
_cell.angle_alpha   90.00
_cell.angle_beta   90.00
_cell.angle_gamma   90.00
#
_symmetry.space_group_name_H-M   'P 1'
#
loop_
_entity.id
_entity.type
_entity.pdbx_description
1 polymer ?
#
loop_
_entity_poly.entity_id
_entity_poly.type
_entity_poly.pdbx_seq_one_letter_code
_entity_poly.pdbx_strand_id
1 'polypeptide(L)'
;MPQALWISHEGSSTWVNIDNSKRTIQWFRFTKAFRDKKGTGSFTDYQIYRLLSTKVPEEKLALVFESLKQIPDLKSLAETMQNYQIRLWVSSREDPSSIRTLLGVPHSSIMTAERGPRDDIIDAFTKIYSGGS
;
A
#
# COMPACT_ATOMS: atom_id res chain seq x y z
N MET A 1 -17.28 6.12 -11.45
CA MET A 1 -16.00 5.38 -11.40
C MET A 1 -15.26 5.75 -10.12
N PRO A 2 -14.41 4.88 -9.53
CA PRO A 2 -13.58 5.25 -8.37
C PRO A 2 -12.72 6.49 -8.62
N GLN A 3 -12.29 6.72 -9.87
CA GLN A 3 -11.65 7.96 -10.32
C GLN A 3 -12.55 9.22 -10.25
N ALA A 4 -13.87 9.10 -10.30
CA ALA A 4 -14.78 10.26 -10.26
C ALA A 4 -15.00 10.77 -8.83
N LEU A 5 -15.10 9.85 -7.85
CA LEU A 5 -15.02 10.20 -6.42
C LEU A 5 -13.67 10.85 -6.05
N TRP A 6 -12.64 10.61 -6.88
CA TRP A 6 -11.33 11.24 -6.79
C TRP A 6 -11.29 12.67 -7.35
N ILE A 7 -11.99 12.98 -8.44
CA ILE A 7 -12.00 14.33 -9.06
C ILE A 7 -12.97 15.28 -8.34
N SER A 8 -14.11 14.82 -7.84
CA SER A 8 -15.14 15.69 -7.24
C SER A 8 -14.76 16.38 -5.92
N HIS A 9 -13.54 16.19 -5.41
CA HIS A 9 -13.09 16.75 -4.12
C HIS A 9 -11.66 17.32 -4.15
N GLU A 10 -11.23 17.86 -5.29
CA GLU A 10 -9.89 18.42 -5.54
C GLU A 10 -9.45 19.55 -4.57
N GLY A 11 -10.35 20.04 -3.72
CA GLY A 11 -10.08 21.10 -2.72
C GLY A 11 -9.69 20.65 -1.30
N SER A 12 -9.48 19.36 -1.01
CA SER A 12 -9.28 18.90 0.39
C SER A 12 -7.93 18.22 0.63
N SER A 13 -7.10 18.85 1.46
CA SER A 13 -5.80 18.41 2.02
C SER A 13 -5.83 17.09 2.81
N THR A 14 -6.91 16.32 2.75
CA THR A 14 -7.15 15.14 3.60
C THR A 14 -6.29 13.93 3.26
N TRP A 15 -5.82 13.79 2.01
CA TRP A 15 -5.05 12.62 1.58
C TRP A 15 -3.53 12.75 1.80
N VAL A 16 -3.03 13.96 2.08
CA VAL A 16 -1.67 14.14 2.63
C VAL A 16 -1.55 13.40 3.98
N ASN A 17 -2.69 13.24 4.66
CA ASN A 17 -2.88 12.47 5.88
C ASN A 17 -3.70 11.20 5.60
N ILE A 18 -3.26 10.35 4.66
CA ILE A 18 -3.87 9.03 4.38
C ILE A 18 -3.66 8.03 5.54
N ASP A 19 -3.63 8.47 6.79
CA ASP A 19 -3.77 7.54 7.89
C ASP A 19 -5.08 6.72 7.73
N ASN A 20 -5.28 5.70 8.56
CA ASN A 20 -6.44 4.82 8.52
C ASN A 20 -7.78 5.54 8.87
N SER A 21 -7.93 6.78 8.40
CA SER A 21 -9.12 7.59 8.44
C SER A 21 -10.31 6.84 7.86
N LYS A 22 -11.49 7.17 8.39
CA LYS A 22 -12.77 6.66 7.89
C LYS A 22 -12.93 6.84 6.37
N ARG A 23 -12.37 7.93 5.82
CA ARG A 23 -12.44 8.24 4.39
C ARG A 23 -11.57 7.30 3.55
N THR A 24 -10.35 7.00 4.01
CA THR A 24 -9.46 6.00 3.41
C THR A 24 -10.16 4.65 3.33
N ILE A 25 -10.67 4.15 4.46
CA ILE A 25 -11.37 2.87 4.54
C ILE A 25 -12.58 2.83 3.60
N GLN A 26 -13.39 3.89 3.57
CA GLN A 26 -14.56 3.98 2.69
C GLN A 26 -14.19 3.94 1.20
N TRP A 27 -13.11 4.62 0.80
CA TRP A 27 -12.64 4.58 -0.58
C TRP A 27 -12.17 3.18 -0.98
N PHE A 28 -11.44 2.47 -0.12
CA PHE A 28 -11.04 1.08 -0.37
C PHE A 28 -12.24 0.13 -0.44
N ARG A 29 -13.24 0.30 0.44
CA ARG A 29 -14.49 -0.48 0.39
C ARG A 29 -15.25 -0.26 -0.92
N PHE A 30 -15.35 1.00 -1.35
CA PHE A 30 -15.96 1.34 -2.62
C PHE A 30 -15.19 0.71 -3.80
N THR A 31 -13.86 0.85 -3.82
CA THR A 31 -12.99 0.27 -4.85
C THR A 31 -13.15 -1.25 -4.92
N LYS A 32 -13.17 -1.93 -3.77
CA LYS A 32 -13.41 -3.37 -3.71
C LYS A 32 -14.79 -3.72 -4.26
N ALA A 33 -15.86 -3.10 -3.76
CA ALA A 33 -17.23 -3.36 -4.22
C ALA A 33 -17.41 -3.07 -5.73
N PHE A 34 -16.74 -2.04 -6.24
CA PHE A 34 -16.72 -1.73 -7.66
C PHE A 34 -16.08 -2.85 -8.49
N ARG A 35 -14.89 -3.33 -8.08
CA ARG A 35 -14.20 -4.46 -8.71
C ARG A 35 -14.99 -5.76 -8.62
N ASP A 36 -15.61 -6.04 -7.48
CA ASP A 36 -16.46 -7.23 -7.28
C ASP A 36 -17.66 -7.21 -8.25
N LYS A 37 -18.23 -6.03 -8.53
CA LYS A 37 -19.38 -5.87 -9.43
C LYS A 37 -19.01 -5.80 -10.92
N LYS A 38 -17.86 -5.24 -11.26
CA LYS A 38 -17.48 -4.89 -12.65
C LYS A 38 -16.29 -5.69 -13.19
N GLY A 39 -15.69 -6.54 -12.37
CA GLY A 39 -14.47 -7.27 -12.68
C GLY A 39 -13.22 -6.45 -12.39
N THR A 40 -12.11 -7.13 -12.08
CA THR A 40 -10.82 -6.52 -11.75
C THR A 40 -10.25 -5.66 -12.90
N GLY A 41 -10.57 -5.99 -14.16
CA GLY A 41 -10.17 -5.21 -15.33
C GLY A 41 -10.81 -3.81 -15.42
N SER A 42 -11.89 -3.55 -14.67
CA SER A 42 -12.57 -2.25 -14.68
C SER A 42 -11.84 -1.16 -13.89
N PHE A 43 -10.97 -1.54 -12.95
CA PHE A 43 -10.05 -0.66 -12.23
C PHE A 43 -8.88 -1.51 -11.73
N THR A 44 -7.87 -1.63 -12.60
CA THR A 44 -6.72 -2.54 -12.44
C THR A 44 -5.84 -2.17 -11.25
N ASP A 45 -5.03 -3.13 -10.80
CA ASP A 45 -4.05 -2.91 -9.72
C ASP A 45 -3.10 -1.75 -10.06
N TYR A 46 -2.67 -1.67 -11.33
CA TYR A 46 -1.90 -0.55 -11.87
C TYR A 46 -2.60 0.79 -11.70
N GLN A 47 -3.89 0.88 -12.06
CA GLN A 47 -4.64 2.13 -12.00
C GLN A 47 -4.90 2.56 -10.56
N ILE A 48 -5.17 1.62 -9.65
CA ILE A 48 -5.31 1.90 -8.22
C ILE A 48 -3.99 2.44 -7.66
N TYR A 49 -2.90 1.71 -7.88
CA TYR A 49 -1.59 2.09 -7.34
C TYR A 49 -1.12 3.42 -7.91
N ARG A 50 -1.16 3.61 -9.25
CA ARG A 50 -0.78 4.87 -9.89
C ARG A 50 -1.59 6.05 -9.35
N LEU A 51 -2.89 5.87 -9.09
CA LEU A 51 -3.71 6.92 -8.51
C LEU A 51 -3.18 7.32 -7.14
N LEU A 52 -2.95 6.34 -6.25
CA LEU A 52 -2.52 6.57 -4.88
C LEU A 52 -1.10 7.15 -4.80
N SER A 53 -0.14 6.61 -5.58
CA SER A 53 1.26 7.03 -5.55
C SER A 53 1.48 8.46 -6.06
N THR A 54 0.55 9.03 -6.82
CA THR A 54 0.62 10.46 -7.22
C THR A 54 0.37 11.45 -6.08
N LYS A 55 -0.13 10.98 -4.92
CA LYS A 55 -0.51 11.85 -3.78
C LYS A 55 0.09 11.40 -2.46
N VAL A 56 0.47 10.14 -2.37
CA VAL A 56 0.92 9.50 -1.15
C VAL A 56 2.36 9.03 -1.34
N PRO A 57 3.30 9.47 -0.49
CA PRO A 57 4.66 8.94 -0.47
C PRO A 57 4.68 7.41 -0.31
N GLU A 58 5.63 6.75 -0.98
CA GLU A 58 5.72 5.28 -1.07
C GLU A 58 5.72 4.60 0.30
N GLU A 59 6.44 5.15 1.28
CA GLU A 59 6.55 4.63 2.63
C GLU A 59 5.21 4.68 3.37
N LYS A 60 4.44 5.76 3.20
CA LYS A 60 3.10 5.89 3.78
C LYS A 60 2.12 4.95 3.10
N LEU A 61 2.23 4.81 1.78
CA LEU A 61 1.36 3.93 1.01
C LEU A 61 1.52 2.46 1.43
N ALA A 62 2.76 2.03 1.68
CA ALA A 62 3.05 0.68 2.17
C ALA A 62 2.44 0.42 3.55
N LEU A 63 2.53 1.40 4.46
CA LEU A 63 1.93 1.33 5.79
C LEU A 63 0.40 1.31 5.75
N VAL A 64 -0.21 2.04 4.80
CA VAL A 64 -1.67 2.00 4.57
C VAL A 64 -2.09 0.60 4.16
N PHE A 65 -1.44 0.01 3.16
CA PHE A 65 -1.78 -1.33 2.72
C PHE A 65 -1.58 -2.36 3.84
N GLU A 66 -0.49 -2.28 4.60
CA GLU A 66 -0.28 -3.17 5.75
C GLU A 66 -1.40 -3.04 6.79
N SER A 67 -1.78 -1.81 7.13
CA SER A 67 -2.84 -1.54 8.12
C SER A 67 -4.21 -2.06 7.64
N LEU A 68 -4.52 -1.91 6.36
CA LEU A 68 -5.79 -2.37 5.79
C LEU A 68 -5.94 -3.90 5.76
N LYS A 69 -4.84 -4.67 5.85
CA LYS A 69 -4.91 -6.13 5.99
C LYS A 69 -5.60 -6.57 7.28
N GLN A 70 -5.57 -5.73 8.30
CA GLN A 70 -6.21 -6.00 9.59
C GLN A 70 -7.73 -5.81 9.55
N ILE A 71 -8.27 -5.29 8.44
CA ILE A 71 -9.70 -5.10 8.22
C ILE A 71 -10.21 -6.27 7.36
N PRO A 72 -11.00 -7.21 7.92
CA PRO A 72 -11.32 -8.47 7.23
C PRO A 72 -11.94 -8.30 5.83
N ASP A 73 -12.81 -7.32 5.65
CA ASP A 73 -13.46 -7.07 4.34
C ASP A 73 -12.54 -6.42 3.31
N LEU A 74 -11.41 -5.84 3.73
CA LEU A 74 -10.43 -5.18 2.86
C LEU A 74 -9.15 -5.97 2.66
N LYS A 75 -8.93 -7.02 3.46
CA LYS A 75 -7.69 -7.79 3.50
C LYS A 75 -7.20 -8.23 2.12
N SER A 76 -8.07 -8.81 1.30
CA SER A 76 -7.67 -9.29 -0.03
C SER A 76 -7.24 -8.18 -0.99
N LEU A 77 -7.91 -7.03 -0.98
CA LEU A 77 -7.52 -5.88 -1.78
C LEU A 77 -6.21 -5.28 -1.27
N ALA A 78 -6.05 -5.17 0.06
CA ALA A 78 -4.83 -4.67 0.70
C ALA A 78 -3.61 -5.55 0.39
N GLU A 79 -3.73 -6.87 0.49
CA GLU A 79 -2.68 -7.83 0.11
C GLU A 79 -2.33 -7.73 -1.37
N THR A 80 -3.34 -7.57 -2.24
CA THR A 80 -3.11 -7.39 -3.68
C THR A 80 -2.30 -6.12 -3.95
N MET A 81 -2.65 -5.00 -3.30
CA MET A 81 -1.95 -3.73 -3.50
C MET A 81 -0.54 -3.72 -2.92
N GLN A 82 -0.33 -4.33 -1.75
CA GLN A 82 1.00 -4.41 -1.19
C GLN A 82 1.91 -5.34 -2.00
N ASN A 83 1.40 -6.47 -2.48
CA ASN A 83 2.15 -7.34 -3.39
C ASN A 83 2.51 -6.62 -4.69
N TYR A 84 1.60 -5.81 -5.23
CA TYR A 84 1.84 -5.00 -6.41
C TYR A 84 2.97 -3.97 -6.16
N GLN A 85 2.92 -3.24 -5.05
CA GLN A 85 3.96 -2.27 -4.66
C GLN A 85 5.32 -2.96 -4.46
N ILE A 86 5.38 -4.08 -3.74
CA ILE A 86 6.62 -4.82 -3.50
C ILE A 86 7.24 -5.30 -4.82
N ARG A 87 6.42 -5.85 -5.73
CA ARG A 87 6.92 -6.29 -7.05
C ARG A 87 7.46 -5.12 -7.87
N LEU A 88 6.86 -3.93 -7.75
CA LEU A 88 7.41 -2.72 -8.37
C LEU A 88 8.77 -2.36 -7.79
N TRP A 89 8.93 -2.34 -6.47
CA TRP A 89 10.23 -2.08 -5.83
C TRP A 89 11.29 -3.08 -6.29
N VAL A 90 10.97 -4.38 -6.33
CA VAL A 90 11.89 -5.41 -6.87
C VAL A 90 12.23 -5.13 -8.34
N SER A 91 11.25 -4.79 -9.18
CA SER A 91 11.49 -4.47 -10.60
C SER A 91 12.34 -3.20 -10.79
N SER A 92 12.26 -2.28 -9.84
CA SER A 92 13.08 -1.05 -9.77
C SER A 92 14.47 -1.29 -9.18
N ARG A 93 14.83 -2.55 -8.89
CA ARG A 93 16.13 -2.95 -8.30
C ARG A 93 16.38 -2.37 -6.91
N GLU A 94 15.32 -2.12 -6.16
CA GLU A 94 15.44 -1.89 -4.72
C GLU A 94 15.98 -3.15 -4.03
N ASP A 95 16.70 -2.98 -2.94
CA ASP A 95 17.26 -4.06 -2.13
C ASP A 95 16.79 -3.93 -0.66
N PRO A 96 16.98 -4.96 0.20
CA PRO A 96 16.47 -4.90 1.57
C PRO A 96 16.99 -3.71 2.40
N SER A 97 18.20 -3.23 2.13
CA SER A 97 18.78 -2.04 2.77
C SER A 97 18.05 -0.78 2.32
N SER A 98 17.83 -0.60 1.02
CA SER A 98 17.13 0.57 0.49
C SER A 98 15.68 0.64 0.98
N ILE A 99 14.97 -0.48 1.07
CA ILE A 99 13.61 -0.54 1.63
C ILE A 99 13.58 -0.25 3.13
N ARG A 100 14.57 -0.72 3.91
CA ARG A 100 14.71 -0.34 5.32
C ARG A 100 14.87 1.17 5.47
N THR A 101 15.72 1.79 4.65
CA THR A 101 15.91 3.24 4.63
C THR A 101 14.62 3.97 4.23
N LEU A 102 13.93 3.52 3.18
CA LEU A 102 12.64 4.08 2.74
C LEU A 102 11.60 4.07 3.87
N LEU A 103 11.51 2.97 4.62
CA LEU A 103 10.56 2.84 5.73
C LEU A 103 11.02 3.51 7.02
N GLY A 104 12.21 4.11 7.04
CA GLY A 104 12.79 4.76 8.22
C GLY A 104 13.17 3.78 9.34
N VAL A 105 13.51 2.54 9.00
CA VAL A 105 13.98 1.52 9.96
C VAL A 105 15.51 1.59 10.06
N PRO A 106 16.09 1.93 11.23
CA PRO A 106 17.55 1.95 11.40
C PRO A 106 18.16 0.56 11.22
N HIS A 107 19.37 0.50 10.64
CA HIS A 107 20.16 -0.74 10.58
C HIS A 107 20.50 -1.33 11.96
N SER A 108 20.51 -0.48 12.98
CA SER A 108 20.90 -0.81 14.35
C SER A 108 19.72 -1.07 15.27
N SER A 109 18.56 -1.52 14.78
CA SER A 109 17.42 -1.86 15.65
C SER A 109 17.82 -3.01 16.58
N ILE A 110 18.28 -2.65 17.76
CA ILE A 110 18.54 -3.54 18.89
C ILE A 110 17.28 -4.40 19.06
N MET A 111 17.46 -5.70 19.29
CA MET A 111 16.45 -6.77 19.35
C MET A 111 15.35 -6.59 20.42
N THR A 112 15.11 -5.37 20.90
CA THR A 112 14.19 -5.01 21.99
C THR A 112 13.00 -4.17 21.53
N ALA A 113 12.94 -3.70 20.28
CA ALA A 113 11.75 -3.04 19.74
C ALA A 113 10.68 -4.09 19.35
N GLU A 114 9.45 -3.90 19.82
CA GLU A 114 8.31 -4.72 19.39
C GLU A 114 8.20 -4.72 17.87
N ARG A 115 8.09 -5.91 17.27
CA ARG A 115 7.88 -6.10 15.83
C ARG A 115 6.67 -5.27 15.38
N GLY A 116 6.87 -4.41 14.39
CA GLY A 116 5.85 -3.49 13.89
C GLY A 116 5.49 -3.72 12.41
N PRO A 117 4.52 -2.94 11.87
CA PRO A 117 4.09 -3.07 10.48
C PRO A 117 5.21 -2.84 9.46
N ARG A 118 6.24 -2.07 9.81
CA ARG A 118 7.42 -1.88 8.94
C ARG A 118 8.22 -3.17 8.80
N ASP A 119 8.38 -3.94 9.87
CA ASP A 119 9.09 -5.21 9.85
C ASP A 119 8.34 -6.22 8.99
N ASP A 120 7.01 -6.28 9.09
CA ASP A 120 6.17 -7.14 8.25
C ASP A 120 6.28 -6.79 6.75
N ILE A 121 6.37 -5.50 6.41
CA ILE A 121 6.62 -5.05 5.03
C ILE A 121 8.01 -5.48 4.56
N ILE A 122 9.05 -5.30 5.39
CA ILE A 122 10.43 -5.68 5.05
C ILE A 122 10.55 -7.20 4.87
N ASP A 123 9.89 -8.00 5.72
CA ASP A 123 9.86 -9.46 5.60
C ASP A 123 9.17 -9.89 4.31
N ALA A 124 8.02 -9.29 3.99
CA ALA A 124 7.29 -9.56 2.74
C ALA A 124 8.13 -9.19 1.51
N PHE A 125 8.80 -8.04 1.54
CA PHE A 125 9.73 -7.60 0.50
C PHE A 125 10.88 -8.59 0.33
N THR A 126 11.58 -8.92 1.43
CA THR A 126 12.74 -9.83 1.42
C THR A 126 12.36 -11.21 0.88
N LYS A 127 11.19 -11.72 1.25
CA LYS A 127 10.67 -12.99 0.73
C LYS A 127 10.46 -12.95 -0.79
N ILE A 128 9.90 -11.87 -1.33
CA ILE A 128 9.67 -11.73 -2.77
C ILE A 128 10.99 -11.47 -3.52
N TYR A 129 11.88 -10.65 -2.96
CA TYR A 129 13.19 -10.34 -3.49
C TYR A 129 14.04 -11.61 -3.68
N SER A 130 14.17 -12.42 -2.63
CA SER A 130 14.95 -13.67 -2.66
C SER A 130 14.31 -14.81 -3.46
N GLY A 131 13.01 -14.72 -3.73
CA GLY A 131 12.28 -15.70 -4.57
C GLY A 131 12.25 -15.34 -6.06
N GLY A 132 12.78 -14.17 -6.44
CA GLY A 132 12.82 -13.67 -7.82
C GLY A 132 14.24 -13.49 -8.39
N SER A 133 15.28 -13.81 -7.61
CA SER A 133 16.70 -13.76 -7.98
C SER A 133 17.22 -15.10 -8.50
#